data_AF-A0A956RAB2-F1
#
_entry.id   AF-A0A956RAB2-F1
#
_cell.length_a   1.000
_cell.length_b   1.000
_cell.length_c   1.000
_cell.angle_alpha   90.00
_cell.angle_beta   90.00
_cell.angle_gamma   90.00
#
_symmetry.space_group_name_H-M   'P 1'
#
loop_
_entity.id
_entity.type
_entity.pdbx_description
1 polymer ?
#
loop_
_entity_poly.entity_id
_entity_poly.type
_entity_poly.pdbx_seq_one_letter_code
_entity_poly.pdbx_strand_id
1 'polypeptide(L)'
;MGVSIHVIVDPTCIARAVWERVYHETVDILRGWPDPPLRPVRREVAGVDVVVYTRDVVVEHGWHICGDATSRRLGESIELSSVLGVDRPRTPPSDLLARILASREPPYDAQGLEWLLGNKTQGKPFHALVLAVAMLIEHRLPQAALVGGDFTPDEARAAGARVQEILGEEISLPLCAEPERLRERLRPLVREAELVLAVETLSCRGPLAGILLGLLDGSLGAPGSYNRQQIERAVACTDVSTLDLLTRQAFEFMMGQSKALFGQAMGDGPGAPLGLPRKLCALGAGELLEIIACGTRATYLRLTEMAWQEIQCSPLPELRLLALLATHATAGTIAQKLRRAVFESTAIRRFCVEAWARTEPVAPQRMPVQARLFEMARGS
;
A
#
# COMPACT_ATOMS: atom_id res chain seq x y z
N MET A 1 -1.58 10.81 7.59
CA MET A 1 -1.28 10.94 6.15
C MET A 1 0.07 10.28 5.85
N GLY A 2 0.46 10.07 4.59
CA GLY A 2 1.74 9.44 4.24
C GLY A 2 2.35 10.04 2.97
N VAL A 3 3.65 9.88 2.80
CA VAL A 3 4.46 10.48 1.71
C VAL A 3 3.96 10.06 0.32
N SER A 4 3.68 11.03 -0.54
CA SER A 4 3.11 10.83 -1.88
C SER A 4 3.70 11.79 -2.91
N ILE A 5 3.65 11.41 -4.18
CA ILE A 5 3.87 12.30 -5.33
C ILE A 5 2.57 12.27 -6.12
N HIS A 6 2.19 13.38 -6.74
CA HIS A 6 1.03 13.42 -7.61
C HIS A 6 1.22 14.41 -8.75
N VAL A 7 0.39 14.26 -9.78
CA VAL A 7 0.25 15.24 -10.85
C VAL A 7 -1.21 15.60 -10.97
N ILE A 8 -1.54 16.89 -10.89
CA ILE A 8 -2.86 17.40 -11.19
C ILE A 8 -2.85 17.82 -12.66
N VAL A 9 -3.77 17.28 -13.46
CA VAL A 9 -3.83 17.56 -14.90
C VAL A 9 -5.20 18.06 -15.34
N ASP A 10 -5.22 18.91 -16.36
CA ASP A 10 -6.43 19.20 -17.12
C ASP A 10 -6.42 18.38 -18.44
N PRO A 11 -7.13 17.24 -18.49
CA PRO A 11 -7.17 16.41 -19.69
C PRO A 11 -7.82 17.13 -20.89
N THR A 12 -8.68 18.13 -20.66
CA THR A 12 -9.41 18.81 -21.74
C THR A 12 -8.51 19.72 -22.59
N CYS A 13 -7.33 20.06 -22.08
CA CYS A 13 -6.33 20.89 -22.74
C CYS A 13 -5.21 20.08 -23.41
N ILE A 14 -5.24 18.76 -23.27
CA ILE A 14 -4.18 17.87 -23.75
C ILE A 14 -4.70 17.16 -25.01
N ALA A 15 -3.99 17.34 -26.13
CA ALA A 15 -4.26 16.55 -27.32
C ALA A 15 -3.86 15.09 -27.06
N ARG A 16 -4.71 14.13 -27.44
CA ARG A 16 -4.45 12.69 -27.24
C ARG A 16 -3.08 12.25 -27.79
N ALA A 17 -2.72 12.71 -28.99
CA ALA A 17 -1.42 12.40 -29.59
C ALA A 17 -0.22 12.99 -28.82
N VAL A 18 -0.41 14.08 -28.08
CA VAL A 18 0.63 14.64 -27.20
C VAL A 18 0.78 13.74 -25.97
N TRP A 19 -0.33 13.36 -25.34
CA TRP A 19 -0.30 12.45 -24.19
C TRP A 19 0.35 11.11 -24.54
N GLU A 20 0.03 10.53 -25.69
CA GLU A 20 0.61 9.26 -26.12
C GLU A 20 2.14 9.33 -26.17
N ARG A 21 2.72 10.42 -26.68
CA ARG A 21 4.18 10.63 -26.65
C ARG A 21 4.73 10.76 -25.24
N VAL A 22 4.09 11.57 -24.39
CA VAL A 22 4.49 11.73 -22.98
C VAL A 22 4.46 10.38 -22.26
N TYR A 23 3.39 9.61 -22.45
CA TYR A 23 3.25 8.27 -21.89
C TYR A 23 4.39 7.34 -22.34
N HIS A 24 4.75 7.32 -23.62
CA HIS A 24 5.87 6.53 -24.10
C HIS A 24 7.20 6.92 -23.44
N GLU A 25 7.48 8.22 -23.29
CA GLU A 25 8.65 8.69 -22.56
C GLU A 25 8.62 8.25 -21.07
N THR A 26 7.44 8.18 -20.43
CA THR A 26 7.35 7.61 -19.07
C THR A 26 7.74 6.12 -19.03
N VAL A 27 7.40 5.35 -20.08
CA VAL A 27 7.79 3.95 -20.20
C VAL A 27 9.30 3.81 -20.41
N ASP A 28 9.92 4.71 -21.15
CA ASP A 28 11.36 4.74 -21.33
C ASP A 28 12.08 5.05 -20.00
N ILE A 29 11.56 5.97 -19.18
CA ILE A 29 12.04 6.19 -17.81
C ILE A 29 11.94 4.91 -16.98
N LEU A 30 10.79 4.22 -16.98
CA LEU A 30 10.62 2.98 -16.20
C LEU A 30 11.62 1.89 -16.59
N ARG A 31 11.92 1.76 -17.89
CA ARG A 31 12.85 0.77 -18.43
C ARG A 31 14.31 1.14 -18.19
N GLY A 32 14.64 2.43 -18.25
CA GLY A 32 15.98 2.96 -18.01
C GLY A 32 16.32 3.16 -16.54
N TRP A 33 15.35 3.05 -15.62
CA TRP A 33 15.59 3.30 -14.21
C TRP A 33 16.55 2.27 -13.59
N PRO A 34 17.61 2.71 -12.86
CA PRO A 34 18.61 1.80 -12.28
C PRO A 34 18.03 0.72 -11.35
N ASP A 35 16.96 1.06 -10.64
CA ASP A 35 16.24 0.15 -9.74
C ASP A 35 14.94 -0.33 -10.40
N PRO A 36 14.91 -1.53 -11.00
CA PRO A 36 13.79 -1.93 -11.84
C PRO A 36 12.47 -1.94 -11.05
N PRO A 37 11.43 -1.22 -11.51
CA PRO A 37 10.16 -1.19 -10.81
C PRO A 37 9.47 -2.55 -10.83
N LEU A 38 8.62 -2.79 -9.84
CA LEU A 38 7.85 -4.01 -9.67
C LEU A 38 6.35 -3.76 -9.74
N ARG A 39 5.61 -4.67 -10.37
CA ARG A 39 4.14 -4.72 -10.40
C ARG A 39 3.63 -5.97 -9.70
N PRO A 40 2.53 -5.90 -8.92
CA PRO A 40 1.89 -7.09 -8.37
C PRO A 40 1.03 -7.77 -9.44
N VAL A 41 1.17 -9.08 -9.57
CA VAL A 41 0.37 -9.95 -10.44
C VAL A 41 -0.22 -11.07 -9.60
N ARG A 42 -1.45 -11.47 -9.93
CA ARG A 42 -2.07 -12.65 -9.31
C ARG A 42 -1.70 -13.89 -10.11
N ARG A 43 -1.35 -14.94 -9.40
CA ARG A 43 -1.12 -16.26 -9.98
C ARG A 43 -1.79 -17.30 -9.10
N GLU A 44 -2.42 -18.28 -9.71
CA GLU A 44 -2.86 -19.47 -8.99
C GLU A 44 -1.70 -20.46 -8.87
N VAL A 45 -1.36 -20.84 -7.64
CA VAL A 45 -0.34 -21.86 -7.36
C VAL A 45 -0.97 -22.90 -6.43
N ALA A 46 -1.12 -24.13 -6.91
CA ALA A 46 -1.75 -25.24 -6.18
C ALA A 46 -3.13 -24.88 -5.61
N GLY A 47 -3.98 -24.19 -6.37
CA GLY A 47 -5.29 -23.74 -5.91
C GLY A 47 -5.25 -22.58 -4.92
N VAL A 48 -4.14 -21.86 -4.77
CA VAL A 48 -4.04 -20.65 -3.95
C VAL A 48 -3.77 -19.44 -4.83
N ASP A 49 -4.59 -18.40 -4.67
CA ASP A 49 -4.32 -17.09 -5.24
C ASP A 49 -3.15 -16.43 -4.48
N VAL A 50 -1.99 -16.40 -5.12
CA VAL A 50 -0.79 -15.73 -4.60
C VAL A 50 -0.50 -14.44 -5.37
N VAL A 51 0.06 -13.46 -4.67
CA VAL A 51 0.62 -12.26 -5.30
C VAL A 51 2.10 -12.49 -5.59
N VAL A 52 2.47 -12.37 -6.85
CA VAL A 52 3.85 -12.38 -7.35
C VAL A 52 4.22 -10.98 -7.87
N TYR A 53 5.50 -10.65 -7.84
CA TYR A 53 5.98 -9.36 -8.34
C TYR A 53 6.76 -9.55 -9.63
N THR A 54 6.38 -8.82 -10.68
CA THR A 54 7.02 -8.88 -11.99
C THR A 54 7.67 -7.53 -12.33
N ARG A 55 8.71 -7.57 -13.15
CA ARG A 55 9.31 -6.37 -13.79
C ARG A 55 8.53 -5.94 -15.04
N ASP A 56 7.59 -6.76 -15.50
CA ASP A 56 6.68 -6.38 -16.58
C ASP A 56 5.57 -5.46 -16.03
N VAL A 57 5.94 -4.19 -15.94
CA VAL A 57 5.13 -3.13 -15.34
C VAL A 57 4.14 -2.51 -16.31
N VAL A 58 4.33 -2.71 -17.63
CA VAL A 58 3.41 -2.22 -18.67
C VAL A 58 2.25 -3.20 -18.79
N VAL A 59 1.04 -2.67 -18.89
CA VAL A 59 -0.22 -3.42 -19.02
C VAL A 59 -1.04 -2.84 -20.17
N GLU A 60 -2.12 -3.52 -20.56
CA GLU A 60 -2.93 -3.16 -21.74
C GLU A 60 -3.36 -1.68 -21.79
N HIS A 61 -3.64 -1.07 -20.64
CA HIS A 61 -4.13 0.30 -20.56
C HIS A 61 -3.16 1.29 -19.90
N GLY A 62 -1.90 0.93 -19.70
CA GLY A 62 -0.98 1.81 -19.00
C GLY A 62 0.22 1.10 -18.39
N TRP A 63 0.71 1.61 -17.28
CA TRP A 63 1.67 0.87 -16.45
C TRP A 63 1.27 0.94 -14.98
N HIS A 64 1.79 0.00 -14.21
CA HIS A 64 1.50 -0.16 -12.78
C HIS A 64 2.75 -0.59 -12.03
N ILE A 65 3.09 0.11 -10.95
CA ILE A 65 4.24 -0.19 -10.08
C ILE A 65 3.83 -0.16 -8.60
N CYS A 66 4.57 -0.84 -7.73
CA CYS A 66 4.34 -0.83 -6.28
C CYS A 66 5.63 -0.90 -5.44
N GLY A 67 6.79 -0.64 -6.05
CA GLY A 67 8.10 -0.80 -5.42
C GLY A 67 9.19 -1.06 -6.45
N ASP A 68 10.37 -1.47 -5.96
CA ASP A 68 11.53 -1.75 -6.79
C ASP A 68 12.20 -3.09 -6.44
N ALA A 69 12.84 -3.69 -7.44
CA ALA A 69 13.45 -5.01 -7.35
C ALA A 69 14.75 -5.02 -6.53
N THR A 70 15.46 -3.88 -6.47
CA THR A 70 16.75 -3.76 -5.78
C THR A 70 16.57 -3.77 -4.26
N SER A 71 15.74 -2.86 -3.75
CA SER A 71 15.47 -2.71 -2.32
C SER A 71 14.43 -3.69 -1.80
N ARG A 72 13.59 -4.23 -2.70
CA ARG A 72 12.42 -5.06 -2.38
C ARG A 72 11.43 -4.39 -1.43
N ARG A 73 11.48 -3.06 -1.31
CA ARG A 73 10.57 -2.29 -0.49
C ARG A 73 9.36 -1.89 -1.32
N LEU A 74 8.19 -2.22 -0.81
CA LEU A 74 6.93 -1.97 -1.48
C LEU A 74 6.20 -0.77 -0.86
N GLY A 75 5.43 -0.07 -1.68
CA GLY A 75 4.49 0.98 -1.30
C GLY A 75 3.07 0.63 -1.75
N GLU A 76 2.21 1.64 -1.87
CA GLU A 76 0.93 1.47 -2.54
C GLU A 76 1.13 1.32 -4.07
N SER A 77 0.17 0.69 -4.73
CA SER A 77 0.12 0.59 -6.19
C SER A 77 0.00 1.98 -6.82
N ILE A 78 0.86 2.31 -7.76
CA ILE A 78 0.79 3.54 -8.55
C ILE A 78 0.57 3.14 -10.00
N GLU A 79 -0.42 3.76 -10.62
CA GLU A 79 -0.88 3.43 -11.97
C GLU A 79 -0.88 4.71 -12.80
N LEU A 80 -0.53 4.59 -14.08
CA LEU A 80 -0.68 5.65 -15.07
C LEU A 80 -1.32 5.09 -16.33
N SER A 81 -2.44 5.69 -16.72
CA SER A 81 -3.16 5.35 -17.94
C SER A 81 -2.40 5.79 -19.18
N SER A 82 -2.34 4.92 -20.18
CA SER A 82 -1.92 5.26 -21.55
C SER A 82 -2.94 6.15 -22.27
N VAL A 83 -4.17 6.22 -21.75
CA VAL A 83 -5.28 7.00 -22.32
C VAL A 83 -5.56 8.20 -21.42
N LEU A 84 -5.28 9.39 -21.94
CA LEU A 84 -5.66 10.68 -21.40
C LEU A 84 -5.81 11.65 -22.59
N GLY A 85 -6.49 12.76 -22.37
CA GLY A 85 -6.60 13.83 -23.35
C GLY A 85 -7.75 13.62 -24.34
N VAL A 86 -7.90 14.61 -25.22
CA VAL A 86 -9.01 14.72 -26.17
C VAL A 86 -8.50 14.91 -27.60
N ASP A 87 -9.32 14.58 -28.59
CA ASP A 87 -8.96 14.75 -30.01
C ASP A 87 -8.90 16.23 -30.42
N ARG A 88 -9.67 17.09 -29.74
CA ARG A 88 -9.71 18.53 -29.96
C ARG A 88 -9.51 19.24 -28.62
N PRO A 89 -8.25 19.54 -28.23
CA PRO A 89 -7.97 20.22 -26.98
C PRO A 89 -8.60 21.61 -27.01
N ARG A 90 -9.12 22.02 -25.85
CA ARG A 90 -9.70 23.35 -25.67
C ARG A 90 -8.66 24.24 -25.00
N THR A 91 -8.78 25.55 -25.22
CA THR A 91 -8.12 26.51 -24.34
C THR A 91 -8.83 26.42 -22.98
N PRO A 92 -8.08 26.27 -21.87
CA PRO A 92 -8.70 26.20 -20.56
C PRO A 92 -9.42 27.52 -20.27
N PRO A 93 -10.54 27.49 -19.51
CA PRO A 93 -11.28 28.70 -19.16
C PRO A 93 -10.46 29.64 -18.26
N SER A 94 -9.45 29.11 -17.56
CA SER A 94 -8.51 29.83 -16.70
C SER A 94 -7.24 29.02 -16.46
N ASP A 95 -6.18 29.64 -15.94
CA ASP A 95 -4.92 28.97 -15.60
C ASP A 95 -5.14 27.81 -14.61
N LEU A 96 -4.38 26.73 -14.79
CA LEU A 96 -4.46 25.52 -13.95
C LEU A 96 -4.29 25.85 -12.46
N LEU A 97 -3.36 26.71 -12.09
CA LEU A 97 -3.10 27.08 -10.69
C LEU A 97 -4.31 27.76 -10.06
N ALA A 98 -4.98 28.65 -10.80
CA ALA A 98 -6.19 29.32 -10.34
C ALA A 98 -7.32 28.32 -10.06
N ARG A 99 -7.45 27.29 -10.90
CA ARG A 99 -8.46 26.22 -10.72
C ARG A 99 -8.13 25.29 -9.57
N ILE A 100 -6.85 24.96 -9.37
CA ILE A 100 -6.39 24.20 -8.21
C ILE A 100 -6.69 24.97 -6.93
N LEU A 101 -6.34 26.25 -6.85
CA LEU A 101 -6.59 27.10 -5.68
C LEU A 101 -8.08 27.34 -5.41
N ALA A 102 -8.90 27.40 -6.46
CA ALA A 102 -10.36 27.49 -6.33
C ALA A 102 -10.98 26.19 -5.80
N SER A 103 -10.26 25.07 -5.90
CA SER A 103 -10.71 23.78 -5.41
C SER A 103 -10.33 23.61 -3.96
N ARG A 104 -11.34 23.56 -3.08
CA ARG A 104 -11.11 23.55 -1.62
C ARG A 104 -10.41 22.30 -1.12
N GLU A 105 -10.70 21.13 -1.68
CA GLU A 105 -10.09 19.85 -1.29
C GLU A 105 -9.99 18.87 -2.47
N PRO A 106 -9.00 17.96 -2.45
CA PRO A 106 -8.98 16.73 -3.25
C PRO A 106 -10.23 15.85 -3.06
N PRO A 107 -10.68 15.08 -4.08
CA PRO A 107 -10.26 15.12 -5.48
C PRO A 107 -10.89 16.31 -6.22
N TYR A 108 -10.19 16.83 -7.22
CA TYR A 108 -10.53 18.08 -7.93
C TYR A 108 -11.59 17.89 -9.03
N ASP A 109 -12.38 16.83 -8.95
CA ASP A 109 -13.30 16.34 -9.98
C ASP A 109 -14.34 17.40 -10.39
N ALA A 110 -14.75 18.26 -9.44
CA ALA A 110 -15.69 19.35 -9.70
C ALA A 110 -15.18 20.38 -10.72
N GLN A 111 -13.88 20.47 -10.94
CA GLN A 111 -13.24 21.33 -11.94
C GLN A 111 -12.90 20.57 -13.23
N GLY A 112 -13.22 19.28 -13.35
CA GLY A 112 -12.77 18.46 -14.48
C GLY A 112 -11.25 18.25 -14.52
N LEU A 113 -10.58 18.36 -13.37
CA LEU A 113 -9.17 18.06 -13.22
C LEU A 113 -9.01 16.60 -12.79
N GLU A 114 -7.98 15.94 -13.31
CA GLU A 114 -7.63 14.57 -12.92
C GLU A 114 -6.41 14.55 -12.00
N TRP A 115 -6.43 13.62 -11.04
CA TRP A 115 -5.34 13.38 -10.12
C TRP A 115 -4.60 12.11 -10.52
N LEU A 116 -3.39 12.26 -11.05
CA LEU A 116 -2.52 11.15 -11.43
C LEU A 116 -1.51 10.84 -10.32
N LEU A 117 -1.05 9.59 -10.27
CA LEU A 117 0.02 9.09 -9.38
C LEU A 117 -0.25 9.20 -7.87
N GLY A 118 -1.45 9.59 -7.42
CA GLY A 118 -1.74 10.03 -6.04
C GLY A 118 -1.61 9.03 -4.90
N ASN A 119 -1.26 7.78 -5.19
CA ASN A 119 -1.09 6.76 -4.15
C ASN A 119 0.24 6.93 -3.40
N LYS A 120 0.28 6.43 -2.16
CA LYS A 120 1.39 6.73 -1.25
C LYS A 120 2.61 5.87 -1.56
N THR A 121 3.67 6.54 -1.94
CA THR A 121 5.03 5.97 -2.03
C THR A 121 5.62 5.60 -0.68
N GLN A 122 5.15 6.20 0.43
CA GLN A 122 5.68 6.02 1.80
C GLN A 122 7.19 6.35 1.93
N GLY A 123 7.74 7.18 1.03
CA GLY A 123 9.16 7.53 1.00
C GLY A 123 10.08 6.32 0.73
N LYS A 124 9.56 5.26 0.11
CA LYS A 124 10.37 4.11 -0.32
C LYS A 124 11.27 4.49 -1.52
N PRO A 125 12.31 3.71 -1.84
CA PRO A 125 13.27 4.09 -2.89
C PRO A 125 12.64 4.40 -4.25
N PHE A 126 11.59 3.67 -4.65
CA PHE A 126 10.84 3.98 -5.89
C PHE A 126 10.12 5.35 -5.89
N HIS A 127 10.08 6.08 -4.77
CA HIS A 127 9.57 7.46 -4.71
C HIS A 127 10.28 8.38 -5.71
N ALA A 128 11.61 8.23 -5.85
CA ALA A 128 12.40 9.03 -6.79
C ALA A 128 12.01 8.76 -8.26
N LEU A 129 11.68 7.50 -8.60
CA LEU A 129 11.17 7.14 -9.92
C LEU A 129 9.82 7.80 -10.20
N VAL A 130 8.91 7.78 -9.22
CA VAL A 130 7.59 8.42 -9.36
C VAL A 130 7.74 9.93 -9.53
N LEU A 131 8.65 10.57 -8.78
CA LEU A 131 8.98 11.98 -8.94
C LEU A 131 9.55 12.28 -10.33
N ALA A 132 10.48 11.46 -10.83
CA ALA A 132 11.05 11.61 -12.17
C ALA A 132 9.97 11.58 -13.27
N VAL A 133 9.03 10.62 -13.18
CA VAL A 133 7.90 10.54 -14.12
C VAL A 133 6.98 11.73 -13.99
N ALA A 134 6.67 12.16 -12.77
CA ALA A 134 5.84 13.34 -12.53
C ALA A 134 6.47 14.60 -13.14
N MET A 135 7.77 14.81 -12.92
CA MET A 135 8.55 15.91 -13.49
C MET A 135 8.50 15.94 -15.02
N LEU A 136 8.67 14.78 -15.66
CA LEU A 136 8.56 14.67 -17.11
C LEU A 136 7.18 15.13 -17.60
N ILE A 137 6.11 14.69 -16.94
CA ILE A 137 4.74 15.05 -17.33
C ILE A 137 4.54 16.57 -17.26
N GLU A 138 4.92 17.24 -16.17
CA GLU A 138 4.81 18.70 -16.07
C GLU A 138 5.72 19.42 -17.07
N HIS A 139 6.94 18.94 -17.28
CA HIS A 139 7.86 19.55 -18.24
C HIS A 139 7.30 19.52 -19.68
N ARG A 140 6.66 18.41 -20.08
CA ARG A 140 6.01 18.30 -21.40
C ARG A 140 4.67 19.03 -21.48
N LEU A 141 4.01 19.27 -20.35
CA LEU A 141 2.67 19.86 -20.26
C LEU A 141 2.60 21.06 -19.27
N PRO A 142 3.45 22.09 -19.40
CA PRO A 142 3.69 23.09 -18.35
C PRO A 142 2.46 23.97 -18.01
N GLN A 143 1.44 23.98 -18.87
CA GLN A 143 0.19 24.73 -18.67
C GLN A 143 -1.00 23.82 -18.31
N ALA A 144 -0.85 22.50 -18.47
CA ALA A 144 -1.92 21.52 -18.30
C ALA A 144 -1.63 20.49 -17.21
N ALA A 145 -0.44 20.52 -16.61
CA ALA A 145 -0.04 19.65 -15.51
C ALA A 145 0.71 20.43 -14.42
N LEU A 146 0.54 20.00 -13.17
CA LEU A 146 1.30 20.47 -12.01
C LEU A 146 1.68 19.28 -11.13
N VAL A 147 2.98 19.09 -10.90
CA VAL A 147 3.50 18.12 -9.93
C VAL A 147 3.35 18.68 -8.52
N GLY A 148 2.84 17.86 -7.62
CA GLY A 148 2.77 18.15 -6.20
C GLY A 148 3.16 16.94 -5.35
N GLY A 149 3.20 17.15 -4.05
CA GLY A 149 3.47 16.11 -3.07
C GLY A 149 4.65 16.39 -2.16
N ASP A 150 5.18 15.31 -1.62
CA ASP A 150 6.12 15.27 -0.52
C ASP A 150 7.55 15.04 -1.03
N PHE A 151 8.18 16.07 -1.57
CA PHE A 151 9.57 16.06 -2.05
C PHE A 151 10.25 17.41 -1.80
N THR A 152 11.58 17.41 -1.87
CA THR A 152 12.43 18.60 -1.76
C THR A 152 12.97 19.02 -3.13
N PRO A 153 13.42 20.28 -3.28
CA PRO A 153 14.10 20.72 -4.50
C PRO A 153 15.36 19.91 -4.83
N ASP A 154 16.08 19.39 -3.84
CA ASP A 154 17.25 18.52 -4.06
C ASP A 154 16.86 17.14 -4.60
N GLU A 155 15.78 16.55 -4.09
CA GLU A 155 15.22 15.31 -4.63
C GLU A 155 14.73 15.50 -6.07
N ALA A 156 14.11 16.64 -6.38
CA ALA A 156 13.71 16.98 -7.74
C ALA A 156 14.93 17.14 -8.67
N ARG A 157 15.99 17.82 -8.23
CA ARG A 157 17.25 17.92 -9.01
C ARG A 157 17.85 16.54 -9.28
N ALA A 158 17.92 15.68 -8.27
CA ALA A 158 18.44 14.33 -8.42
C ALA A 158 17.60 13.49 -9.39
N ALA A 159 16.26 13.57 -9.29
CA ALA A 159 15.36 12.89 -10.21
C ALA A 159 15.50 13.43 -11.65
N GLY A 160 15.59 14.74 -11.83
CA GLY A 160 15.82 15.37 -13.14
C GLY A 160 17.14 14.95 -13.79
N ALA A 161 18.23 14.87 -13.02
CA ALA A 161 19.50 14.35 -13.51
C ALA A 161 19.39 12.90 -14.00
N ARG A 162 18.62 12.05 -13.32
CA ARG A 162 18.35 10.68 -13.79
C ARG A 162 17.52 10.65 -15.06
N VAL A 163 16.53 11.53 -15.20
CA VAL A 163 15.78 11.64 -16.46
C VAL A 163 16.71 12.06 -17.61
N GLN A 164 17.62 13.00 -17.37
CA GLN A 164 18.62 13.40 -18.36
C GLN A 164 19.55 12.25 -18.77
N GLU A 165 19.99 11.43 -17.83
CA GLU A 165 20.78 10.23 -18.13
C GLU A 165 20.02 9.24 -19.02
N ILE A 166 18.71 9.08 -18.82
CA ILE A 166 17.87 8.10 -19.54
C ILE A 166 17.43 8.62 -20.91
N LEU A 167 16.93 9.86 -20.98
CA LEU A 167 16.34 10.45 -22.18
C LEU A 167 17.34 11.29 -22.99
N GLY A 168 18.50 11.62 -22.43
CA GLY A 168 19.49 12.50 -23.06
C GLY A 168 19.09 13.99 -23.10
N GLU A 169 18.05 14.37 -22.37
CA GLU A 169 17.47 15.73 -22.35
C GLU A 169 17.34 16.25 -20.92
N GLU A 170 17.77 17.48 -20.68
CA GLU A 170 17.55 18.16 -19.41
C GLU A 170 16.10 18.62 -19.29
N ILE A 171 15.40 18.16 -18.25
CA ILE A 171 14.04 18.59 -17.94
C ILE A 171 14.04 19.65 -16.84
N SER A 172 13.06 20.57 -16.92
CA SER A 172 12.88 21.60 -15.91
C SER A 172 12.46 21.01 -14.57
N LEU A 173 12.80 21.70 -13.47
CA LEU A 173 12.26 21.36 -12.15
C LEU A 173 10.74 21.62 -12.12
N PRO A 174 10.00 20.90 -11.24
CA PRO A 174 8.60 21.23 -10.96
C PRO A 174 8.47 22.67 -10.51
N LEU A 175 7.40 23.33 -10.96
CA LEU A 175 7.10 24.69 -10.53
C LEU A 175 6.98 24.79 -9.00
N CYS A 176 6.44 23.75 -8.36
CA CYS A 176 6.32 23.66 -6.91
C CYS A 176 7.67 23.61 -6.17
N ALA A 177 8.76 23.24 -6.84
CA ALA A 177 10.12 23.27 -6.30
C ALA A 177 10.85 24.61 -6.53
N GLU A 178 10.21 25.56 -7.23
CA GLU A 178 10.78 26.85 -7.60
C GLU A 178 9.89 28.01 -7.09
N PRO A 179 9.98 28.36 -5.79
CA PRO A 179 9.06 29.29 -5.14
C PRO A 179 8.93 30.65 -5.83
N GLU A 180 10.01 31.18 -6.40
CA GLU A 180 9.99 32.46 -7.10
C GLU A 180 9.24 32.38 -8.44
N ARG A 181 9.49 31.33 -9.25
CA ARG A 181 8.74 31.11 -10.50
C ARG A 181 7.26 30.82 -10.23
N LEU A 182 6.96 30.07 -9.17
CA LEU A 182 5.60 29.83 -8.72
C LEU A 182 4.91 31.15 -8.33
N ARG A 183 5.59 31.99 -7.54
CA ARG A 183 5.11 33.32 -7.15
C ARG A 183 4.84 34.21 -8.36
N GLU A 184 5.74 34.24 -9.34
CA GLU A 184 5.59 35.02 -10.56
C GLU A 184 4.36 34.59 -11.36
N ARG A 185 4.14 33.27 -11.50
CA ARG A 185 2.96 32.73 -12.20
C ARG A 185 1.65 32.97 -11.44
N LEU A 186 1.69 32.98 -10.11
CA LEU A 186 0.53 33.22 -9.26
C LEU A 186 0.16 34.70 -9.14
N ARG A 187 1.13 35.63 -9.22
CA ARG A 187 0.90 37.07 -9.05
C ARG A 187 -0.26 37.65 -9.88
N PRO A 188 -0.46 37.29 -11.17
CA PRO A 188 -1.62 37.79 -11.93
C PRO A 188 -2.94 37.06 -11.61
N LEU A 189 -2.90 35.95 -10.85
CA LEU A 189 -4.05 35.07 -10.61
C LEU A 189 -4.71 35.28 -9.25
N VAL A 190 -3.96 35.79 -8.26
CA VAL A 190 -4.44 35.97 -6.88
C VAL A 190 -4.19 37.39 -6.39
N ARG A 191 -4.92 37.81 -5.36
CA ARG A 191 -4.67 39.10 -4.70
C ARG A 191 -3.34 39.05 -3.95
N GLU A 192 -2.67 40.19 -3.85
CA GLU A 192 -1.37 40.31 -3.15
C GLU A 192 -1.43 39.75 -1.72
N ALA A 193 -2.53 39.99 -1.00
CA ALA A 193 -2.74 39.47 0.35
C ALA A 193 -2.87 37.94 0.44
N GLU A 194 -3.20 37.26 -0.66
CA GLU A 194 -3.40 35.80 -0.75
C GLU A 194 -2.18 35.09 -1.36
N LEU A 195 -1.26 35.85 -1.97
CA LEU A 195 -0.13 35.31 -2.74
C LEU A 195 0.81 34.44 -1.90
N VAL A 196 1.13 34.87 -0.67
CA VAL A 196 1.99 34.12 0.24
C VAL A 196 1.39 32.76 0.55
N LEU A 197 0.11 32.74 0.95
CA LEU A 197 -0.60 31.50 1.29
C LEU A 197 -0.73 30.58 0.07
N ALA A 198 -0.99 31.13 -1.12
CA ALA A 198 -1.07 30.35 -2.36
C ALA A 198 0.28 29.67 -2.70
N VAL A 199 1.39 30.41 -2.57
CA VAL A 199 2.74 29.86 -2.76
C VAL A 199 3.03 28.77 -1.73
N GLU A 200 2.75 29.00 -0.45
CA GLU A 200 2.94 28.00 0.63
C GLU A 200 2.07 26.74 0.44
N THR A 201 0.86 26.93 -0.09
CA THR A 201 -0.07 25.83 -0.34
C THR A 201 0.43 24.91 -1.44
N LEU A 202 0.95 25.48 -2.52
CA LEU A 202 1.35 24.74 -3.72
C LEU A 202 2.82 24.29 -3.70
N SER A 203 3.70 24.95 -2.94
CA SER A 203 5.13 24.59 -2.89
C SER A 203 5.34 23.15 -2.42
N CYS A 204 6.39 22.50 -2.94
CA CYS A 204 6.76 21.15 -2.53
C CYS A 204 7.11 21.14 -1.04
N ARG A 205 6.65 20.11 -0.33
CA ARG A 205 6.92 19.94 1.09
C ARG A 205 7.92 18.81 1.21
N GLY A 206 9.04 19.03 1.90
CA GLY A 206 9.98 17.93 2.13
C GLY A 206 9.26 16.75 2.82
N PRO A 207 9.69 15.49 2.59
CA PRO A 207 8.98 14.32 3.11
C PRO A 207 8.85 14.33 4.65
N LEU A 208 9.80 14.97 5.35
CA LEU A 208 9.71 15.20 6.80
C LEU A 208 8.59 16.15 7.20
N ALA A 209 8.29 17.18 6.41
CA ALA A 209 7.18 18.09 6.66
C ALA A 209 5.83 17.39 6.46
N GLY A 210 5.68 16.53 5.45
CA GLY A 210 4.50 15.67 5.29
C GLY A 210 4.31 14.70 6.45
N ILE A 211 5.40 14.12 6.97
CA ILE A 211 5.40 13.28 8.17
C ILE A 211 5.03 14.10 9.40
N LEU A 212 5.61 15.28 9.60
CA LEU A 212 5.35 16.16 10.74
C LEU A 212 3.91 16.70 10.73
N LEU A 213 3.40 17.14 9.58
CA LEU A 213 2.00 17.54 9.44
C LEU A 213 1.07 16.38 9.73
N GLY A 214 1.41 15.17 9.27
CA GLY A 214 0.72 13.95 9.65
C GLY A 214 0.78 13.63 11.15
N LEU A 215 1.86 14.01 11.84
CA LEU A 215 1.99 13.85 13.29
C LEU A 215 1.15 14.90 14.04
N LEU A 216 1.11 16.14 13.54
CA LEU A 216 0.46 17.29 14.17
C LEU A 216 -1.05 17.34 13.96
N ASP A 217 -1.55 16.93 12.78
CA ASP A 217 -2.98 16.87 12.47
C ASP A 217 -3.68 15.62 13.03
N GLY A 218 -2.94 14.81 13.81
CA GLY A 218 -3.45 13.56 14.36
C GLY A 218 -3.78 12.51 13.30
N SER A 219 -3.36 12.64 12.04
CA SER A 219 -3.61 11.66 10.98
C SER A 219 -2.56 10.54 10.91
N LEU A 220 -1.46 10.66 11.68
CA LEU A 220 -0.64 9.56 12.18
C LEU A 220 -1.10 9.13 13.60
N GLY A 221 -1.90 9.95 14.27
CA GLY A 221 -2.50 9.71 15.59
C GLY A 221 -3.95 9.18 15.56
N ALA A 222 -4.55 9.00 14.40
CA ALA A 222 -5.83 8.31 14.29
C ALA A 222 -5.59 6.87 14.77
N PRO A 223 -6.46 6.28 15.61
CA PRO A 223 -6.29 4.91 16.08
C PRO A 223 -6.21 3.96 14.87
N GLY A 224 -4.99 3.67 14.40
CA GLY A 224 -4.80 3.01 13.10
C GLY A 224 -3.43 3.15 12.44
N SER A 225 -2.71 4.27 12.56
CA SER A 225 -1.44 4.46 11.79
C SER A 225 -0.21 3.81 12.46
N TYR A 226 -0.05 4.00 13.78
CA TYR A 226 1.04 3.39 14.54
C TYR A 226 0.94 1.85 14.51
N ASN A 227 -0.27 1.33 14.72
CA ASN A 227 -0.56 -0.10 14.61
C ASN A 227 -0.31 -0.63 13.18
N ARG A 228 -0.53 0.19 12.14
CA ARG A 228 -0.26 -0.22 10.74
C ARG A 228 1.23 -0.39 10.49
N GLN A 229 2.08 0.54 10.92
CA GLN A 229 3.52 0.42 10.70
C GLN A 229 4.15 -0.73 11.49
N GLN A 230 3.72 -0.98 12.73
CA GLN A 230 4.25 -2.08 13.53
C GLN A 230 3.77 -3.46 13.01
N ILE A 231 2.54 -3.58 12.51
CA ILE A 231 2.10 -4.87 11.96
C ILE A 231 2.77 -5.14 10.60
N GLU A 232 3.03 -4.13 9.77
CA GLU A 232 3.86 -4.31 8.55
C GLU A 232 5.31 -4.69 8.92
N ARG A 233 5.87 -4.15 10.02
CA ARG A 233 7.14 -4.64 10.57
C ARG A 233 7.06 -6.08 11.06
N ALA A 234 5.92 -6.49 11.62
CA ALA A 234 5.70 -7.87 12.05
C ALA A 234 5.68 -8.87 10.87
N VAL A 235 5.16 -8.47 9.70
CA VAL A 235 5.23 -9.27 8.47
C VAL A 235 6.69 -9.53 8.05
N ALA A 236 7.56 -8.52 8.18
CA ALA A 236 8.98 -8.64 7.87
C ALA A 236 9.85 -9.07 9.06
N CYS A 237 9.23 -9.47 10.19
CA CYS A 237 9.95 -9.76 11.42
C CYS A 237 10.65 -11.12 11.34
N THR A 238 11.97 -11.12 11.53
CA THR A 238 12.79 -12.33 11.63
C THR A 238 13.08 -12.72 13.08
N ASP A 239 12.90 -11.80 14.03
CA ASP A 239 13.07 -12.01 15.46
C ASP A 239 11.97 -11.29 16.25
N VAL A 240 11.11 -12.08 16.93
CA VAL A 240 9.97 -11.56 17.69
C VAL A 240 10.40 -10.71 18.90
N SER A 241 11.65 -10.84 19.36
CA SER A 241 12.20 -10.01 20.43
C SER A 241 12.27 -8.52 20.07
N THR A 242 12.35 -8.21 18.77
CA THR A 242 12.39 -6.83 18.25
C THR A 242 11.01 -6.17 18.20
N LEU A 243 9.93 -6.92 18.42
CA LEU A 243 8.59 -6.36 18.47
C LEU A 243 8.33 -5.67 19.81
N ASP A 244 7.60 -4.56 19.75
CA ASP A 244 7.16 -3.88 20.96
C ASP A 244 6.18 -4.76 21.78
N LEU A 245 6.03 -4.41 23.05
CA LEU A 245 5.20 -5.18 23.98
C LEU A 245 3.73 -5.24 23.54
N LEU A 246 3.16 -4.16 23.01
CA LEU A 246 1.75 -4.11 22.61
C LEU A 246 1.51 -5.03 21.40
N THR A 247 2.41 -5.03 20.44
CA THR A 247 2.32 -5.93 19.27
C THR A 247 2.37 -7.40 19.69
N ARG A 248 3.27 -7.77 20.62
CA ARG A 248 3.32 -9.15 21.15
C ARG A 248 2.05 -9.52 21.90
N GLN A 249 1.54 -8.63 22.75
CA GLN A 249 0.26 -8.83 23.46
C GLN A 249 -0.92 -8.97 22.49
N ALA A 250 -0.91 -8.28 21.35
CA ALA A 250 -1.97 -8.42 20.34
C ALA A 250 -1.98 -9.82 19.70
N PHE A 251 -0.82 -10.41 19.44
CA PHE A 251 -0.73 -11.80 18.97
C PHE A 251 -1.20 -12.79 20.03
N GLU A 252 -0.80 -12.62 21.29
CA GLU A 252 -1.28 -13.45 22.39
C GLU A 252 -2.79 -13.34 22.56
N PHE A 253 -3.35 -12.13 22.52
CA PHE A 253 -4.79 -11.91 22.56
C PHE A 253 -5.51 -12.63 21.41
N MET A 254 -4.99 -12.53 20.17
CA MET A 254 -5.52 -13.26 19.02
C MET A 254 -5.50 -14.78 19.23
N MET A 255 -4.43 -15.32 19.85
CA MET A 255 -4.36 -16.75 20.21
C MET A 255 -5.38 -17.10 21.29
N GLY A 256 -5.54 -16.27 22.32
CA GLY A 256 -6.54 -16.46 23.38
C GLY A 256 -7.97 -16.48 22.84
N GLN A 257 -8.31 -15.58 21.91
CA GLN A 257 -9.62 -15.59 21.23
C GLN A 257 -9.81 -16.83 20.35
N SER A 258 -8.80 -17.17 19.56
CA SER A 258 -8.81 -18.36 18.71
C SER A 258 -8.97 -19.64 19.55
N LYS A 259 -8.32 -19.70 20.72
CA LYS A 259 -8.42 -20.80 21.67
C LYS A 259 -9.79 -20.86 22.36
N ALA A 260 -10.42 -19.72 22.63
CA ALA A 260 -11.80 -19.71 23.14
C ALA A 260 -12.82 -20.18 22.09
N LEU A 261 -12.59 -19.89 20.81
CA LEU A 261 -13.50 -20.26 19.72
C LEU A 261 -13.34 -21.71 19.26
N PHE A 262 -12.10 -22.19 19.16
CA PHE A 262 -11.77 -23.48 18.55
C PHE A 262 -11.13 -24.48 19.51
N GLY A 263 -10.73 -24.04 20.70
CA GLY A 263 -10.05 -24.91 21.65
C GLY A 263 -10.95 -26.04 22.13
N GLN A 264 -10.37 -27.24 22.24
CA GLN A 264 -11.06 -28.41 22.76
C GLN A 264 -10.42 -28.82 24.08
N ALA A 265 -11.24 -29.10 25.10
CA ALA A 265 -10.75 -29.56 26.39
C ALA A 265 -9.93 -30.85 26.23
N MET A 266 -8.73 -30.88 26.80
CA MET A 266 -7.82 -32.02 26.76
C MET A 266 -8.08 -33.05 27.87
N GLY A 267 -9.17 -32.91 28.63
CA GLY A 267 -9.60 -33.82 29.69
C GLY A 267 -11.01 -33.49 30.20
N ASP A 268 -11.56 -34.33 31.08
CA ASP A 268 -12.97 -34.28 31.51
C ASP A 268 -13.22 -33.36 32.73
N GLY A 269 -12.18 -32.69 33.24
CA GLY A 269 -12.25 -31.85 34.43
C GLY A 269 -12.55 -30.37 34.13
N PRO A 270 -13.27 -29.66 35.02
CA PRO A 270 -13.38 -28.20 34.96
C PRO A 270 -11.97 -27.59 35.08
N GLY A 271 -11.57 -26.80 34.07
CA GLY A 271 -10.23 -26.23 33.99
C GLY A 271 -9.21 -27.05 33.19
N ALA A 272 -9.62 -28.14 32.52
CA ALA A 272 -8.75 -28.83 31.59
C ALA A 272 -8.22 -27.87 30.51
N PRO A 273 -6.92 -27.90 30.18
CA PRO A 273 -6.35 -26.99 29.20
C PRO A 273 -7.01 -27.21 27.84
N LEU A 274 -7.34 -26.12 27.15
CA LEU A 274 -7.82 -26.20 25.78
C LEU A 274 -6.64 -26.48 24.84
N GLY A 275 -6.72 -27.57 24.09
CA GLY A 275 -5.82 -27.91 23.01
C GLY A 275 -6.40 -27.54 21.65
N LEU A 276 -5.65 -27.82 20.58
CA LEU A 276 -6.19 -27.78 19.22
C LEU A 276 -7.29 -28.84 19.04
N PRO A 277 -8.28 -28.61 18.17
CA PRO A 277 -9.32 -29.59 17.89
C PRO A 277 -8.73 -30.96 17.51
N ARG A 278 -9.20 -32.05 18.13
CA ARG A 278 -8.72 -33.41 17.83
C ARG A 278 -8.81 -33.76 16.34
N LYS A 279 -9.88 -33.31 15.69
CA LYS A 279 -10.07 -33.48 14.23
C LYS A 279 -8.92 -32.90 13.44
N LEU A 280 -8.47 -31.70 13.80
CA LEU A 280 -7.40 -30.99 13.13
C LEU A 280 -6.02 -31.59 13.45
N CYS A 281 -5.86 -32.15 14.65
CA CYS A 281 -4.67 -32.92 15.03
C CYS A 281 -4.52 -34.24 14.26
N ALA A 282 -5.63 -34.85 13.80
CA ALA A 282 -5.61 -36.10 13.06
C ALA A 282 -5.21 -35.94 11.58
N LEU A 283 -5.24 -34.71 11.05
CA LEU A 283 -4.95 -34.43 9.64
C LEU A 283 -3.44 -34.45 9.35
N GLY A 284 -3.11 -34.96 8.16
CA GLY A 284 -1.78 -34.88 7.57
C GLY A 284 -1.47 -33.51 6.97
N ALA A 285 -0.22 -33.30 6.54
CA ALA A 285 0.22 -32.03 5.98
C ALA A 285 -0.56 -31.63 4.71
N GLY A 286 -0.85 -32.58 3.81
CA GLY A 286 -1.61 -32.31 2.58
C GLY A 286 -3.02 -31.79 2.85
N GLU A 287 -3.77 -32.46 3.72
CA GLU A 287 -5.13 -32.05 4.13
C GLU A 287 -5.13 -30.68 4.81
N LEU A 288 -4.11 -30.40 5.65
CA LEU A 288 -3.97 -29.08 6.28
C LEU A 288 -3.69 -27.99 5.25
N LEU A 289 -2.85 -28.25 4.25
CA LEU A 289 -2.57 -27.29 3.18
C LEU A 289 -3.83 -27.00 2.35
N GLU A 290 -4.67 -27.99 2.07
CA GLU A 290 -5.96 -27.78 1.41
C GLU A 290 -6.91 -26.90 2.23
N ILE A 291 -7.01 -27.15 3.54
CA ILE A 291 -7.81 -26.30 4.45
C ILE A 291 -7.27 -24.87 4.46
N ILE A 292 -5.95 -24.71 4.52
CA ILE A 292 -5.32 -23.39 4.47
C ILE A 292 -5.67 -22.69 3.16
N ALA A 293 -5.47 -23.35 2.02
CA ALA A 293 -5.77 -22.81 0.69
C ALA A 293 -7.23 -22.36 0.54
N CYS A 294 -8.16 -23.20 1.00
CA CYS A 294 -9.60 -22.90 0.96
C CYS A 294 -9.95 -21.73 1.91
N GLY A 295 -9.42 -21.76 3.14
CA GLY A 295 -9.70 -20.75 4.16
C GLY A 295 -9.14 -19.37 3.80
N THR A 296 -7.93 -19.29 3.24
CA THR A 296 -7.37 -18.00 2.80
C THR A 296 -8.17 -17.40 1.66
N ARG A 297 -8.64 -18.22 0.72
CA ARG A 297 -9.56 -17.80 -0.35
C ARG A 297 -10.89 -17.28 0.22
N ALA A 298 -11.54 -18.06 1.08
CA ALA A 298 -12.84 -17.71 1.66
C ALA A 298 -12.80 -16.46 2.54
N THR A 299 -11.66 -16.18 3.17
CA THR A 299 -11.48 -15.04 4.07
C THR A 299 -10.73 -13.87 3.42
N TYR A 300 -10.55 -13.90 2.10
CA TYR A 300 -9.83 -12.88 1.32
C TYR A 300 -8.42 -12.57 1.84
N LEU A 301 -7.77 -13.53 2.51
CA LEU A 301 -6.39 -13.38 2.97
C LEU A 301 -5.46 -13.59 1.77
N ARG A 302 -4.78 -12.53 1.35
CA ARG A 302 -3.82 -12.59 0.25
C ARG A 302 -2.44 -12.91 0.80
N LEU A 303 -1.85 -14.00 0.30
CA LEU A 303 -0.49 -14.42 0.64
C LEU A 303 0.47 -14.08 -0.51
N THR A 304 1.74 -13.84 -0.16
CA THR A 304 2.82 -13.81 -1.14
C THR A 304 3.22 -15.23 -1.55
N GLU A 305 3.79 -15.42 -2.74
CA GLU A 305 4.30 -16.74 -3.17
C GLU A 305 5.38 -17.27 -2.22
N MET A 306 6.28 -16.41 -1.75
CA MET A 306 7.32 -16.76 -0.78
C MET A 306 6.72 -17.28 0.53
N ALA A 307 5.69 -16.61 1.05
CA ALA A 307 4.99 -17.08 2.25
C ALA A 307 4.32 -18.45 2.01
N TRP A 308 3.72 -18.66 0.84
CA TRP A 308 3.12 -19.97 0.52
C TRP A 308 4.16 -21.09 0.46
N GLN A 309 5.31 -20.87 -0.19
CA GLN A 309 6.41 -21.84 -0.23
C GLN A 309 6.93 -22.17 1.17
N GLU A 310 7.07 -21.18 2.05
CA GLU A 310 7.42 -21.39 3.45
C GLU A 310 6.36 -22.22 4.20
N ILE A 311 5.08 -21.94 3.97
CA ILE A 311 3.96 -22.71 4.56
C ILE A 311 4.03 -24.17 4.13
N GLN A 312 4.29 -24.47 2.85
CA GLN A 312 4.39 -25.84 2.36
C GLN A 312 5.48 -26.67 3.05
N CYS A 313 6.55 -26.02 3.49
CA CYS A 313 7.67 -26.65 4.21
C CYS A 313 7.52 -26.61 5.73
N SER A 314 6.39 -26.14 6.26
CA SER A 314 6.21 -25.92 7.69
C SER A 314 5.93 -27.20 8.46
N PRO A 315 6.40 -27.32 9.72
CA PRO A 315 6.10 -28.47 10.56
C PRO A 315 4.60 -28.54 10.92
N LEU A 316 4.11 -29.73 11.23
CA LEU A 316 2.69 -29.98 11.52
C LEU A 316 2.06 -29.04 12.58
N PRO A 317 2.72 -28.68 13.70
CA PRO A 317 2.14 -27.73 14.67
C PRO A 317 1.84 -26.36 14.05
N GLU A 318 2.71 -25.87 13.17
CA GLU A 318 2.53 -24.60 12.47
C GLU A 318 1.40 -24.71 11.44
N LEU A 319 1.37 -25.78 10.62
CA LEU A 319 0.29 -26.02 9.66
C LEU A 319 -1.08 -26.09 10.33
N ARG A 320 -1.15 -26.72 11.51
CA ARG A 320 -2.39 -26.84 12.28
C ARG A 320 -2.89 -25.48 12.78
N LEU A 321 -1.98 -24.65 13.28
CA LEU A 321 -2.30 -23.28 13.68
C LEU A 321 -2.78 -22.46 12.47
N LEU A 322 -2.08 -22.55 11.34
CA LEU A 322 -2.45 -21.82 10.13
C LEU A 322 -3.81 -22.27 9.58
N ALA A 323 -4.12 -23.57 9.56
CA ALA A 323 -5.42 -24.08 9.12
C ALA A 323 -6.57 -23.54 10.00
N LEU A 324 -6.34 -23.45 11.31
CA LEU A 324 -7.28 -22.85 12.24
C LEU A 324 -7.46 -21.35 11.97
N LEU A 325 -6.37 -20.60 11.77
CA LEU A 325 -6.44 -19.17 11.47
C LEU A 325 -7.02 -18.86 10.08
N ALA A 326 -6.81 -19.74 9.10
CA ALA A 326 -7.37 -19.62 7.75
C ALA A 326 -8.90 -19.71 7.77
N THR A 327 -9.47 -20.52 8.68
CA THR A 327 -10.91 -20.68 8.87
C THR A 327 -11.50 -19.69 9.87
N HIS A 328 -10.65 -18.94 10.58
CA HIS A 328 -11.10 -17.90 11.50
C HIS A 328 -11.62 -16.68 10.72
N ALA A 329 -12.93 -16.46 10.77
CA ALA A 329 -13.56 -15.24 10.27
C ALA A 329 -13.17 -14.05 11.17
N THR A 330 -12.11 -13.33 10.81
CA THR A 330 -11.71 -12.11 11.51
C THR A 330 -12.39 -10.90 10.87
N ALA A 331 -13.14 -10.16 11.67
CA ALA A 331 -13.65 -8.85 11.29
C ALA A 331 -12.66 -7.77 11.75
N GLY A 332 -12.37 -6.81 10.88
CA GLY A 332 -11.52 -5.66 11.20
C GLY A 332 -10.10 -5.76 10.66
N THR A 333 -9.57 -4.61 10.27
CA THR A 333 -8.29 -4.46 9.57
C THR A 333 -7.08 -4.90 10.40
N ILE A 334 -7.13 -4.75 11.72
CA ILE A 334 -6.00 -5.14 12.61
C ILE A 334 -5.91 -6.66 12.70
N ALA A 335 -7.03 -7.35 12.94
CA ALA A 335 -7.04 -8.82 13.04
C ALA A 335 -6.63 -9.47 11.71
N GLN A 336 -7.06 -8.92 10.57
CA GLN A 336 -6.60 -9.38 9.26
C GLN A 336 -5.09 -9.22 9.07
N LYS A 337 -4.51 -8.09 9.51
CA LYS A 337 -3.07 -7.83 9.40
C LYS A 337 -2.24 -8.70 10.35
N LEU A 338 -2.68 -8.88 11.60
CA LEU A 338 -2.03 -9.80 12.54
C LEU A 338 -2.04 -11.21 11.98
N ARG A 339 -3.20 -11.67 11.48
CA ARG A 339 -3.32 -12.96 10.80
C ARG A 339 -2.33 -13.04 9.64
N ARG A 340 -2.30 -12.06 8.74
CA ARG A 340 -1.35 -12.01 7.62
C ARG A 340 0.11 -12.14 8.10
N ALA A 341 0.49 -11.47 9.19
CA ALA A 341 1.83 -11.59 9.76
C ALA A 341 2.16 -13.02 10.23
N VAL A 342 1.20 -13.76 10.80
CA VAL A 342 1.41 -15.19 11.15
C VAL A 342 1.65 -16.06 9.91
N PHE A 343 0.98 -15.73 8.80
CA PHE A 343 1.15 -16.47 7.55
C PHE A 343 2.47 -16.12 6.85
N GLU A 344 2.87 -14.85 6.85
CA GLU A 344 4.02 -14.35 6.08
C GLU A 344 5.33 -14.32 6.86
N SER A 345 5.33 -14.44 8.19
CA SER A 345 6.55 -14.52 9.00
C SER A 345 6.66 -15.84 9.75
N THR A 346 7.70 -16.62 9.42
CA THR A 346 8.06 -17.85 10.15
C THR A 346 8.34 -17.59 11.64
N ALA A 347 8.97 -16.46 11.99
CA ALA A 347 9.26 -16.12 13.39
C ALA A 347 7.98 -15.87 14.20
N ILE A 348 7.04 -15.11 13.62
CA ILE A 348 5.73 -14.85 14.24
C ILE A 348 4.91 -16.13 14.36
N ARG A 349 4.96 -16.99 13.34
CA ARG A 349 4.25 -18.27 13.37
C ARG A 349 4.69 -19.16 14.53
N ARG A 350 6.00 -19.32 14.72
CA ARG A 350 6.57 -20.07 15.86
C ARG A 350 6.17 -19.47 17.20
N PHE A 351 6.28 -18.15 17.32
CA PHE A 351 5.81 -17.45 18.51
C PHE A 351 4.33 -17.70 18.79
N CYS A 352 3.47 -17.69 17.78
CA CYS A 352 2.04 -17.96 17.94
C CYS A 352 1.75 -19.42 18.32
N VAL A 353 2.53 -20.39 17.83
CA VAL A 353 2.43 -21.80 18.27
C VAL A 353 2.77 -21.93 19.76
N GLU A 354 3.82 -21.27 20.22
CA GLU A 354 4.19 -21.24 21.64
C GLU A 354 3.16 -20.49 22.49
N ALA A 355 2.70 -19.33 22.00
CA ALA A 355 1.66 -18.53 22.65
C ALA A 355 0.37 -19.33 22.81
N TRP A 356 -0.04 -20.10 21.79
CA TRP A 356 -1.21 -20.98 21.89
C TRP A 356 -1.14 -21.93 23.08
N ALA A 357 0.04 -22.50 23.37
CA ALA A 357 0.21 -23.42 24.49
C ALA A 357 0.02 -22.72 25.86
N ARG A 358 0.52 -21.49 26.01
CA ARG A 358 0.54 -20.76 27.29
C ARG A 358 -0.64 -19.81 27.52
N THR A 359 -1.27 -19.31 26.48
CA THR A 359 -2.30 -18.27 26.60
C THR A 359 -3.62 -18.88 27.09
N GLU A 360 -4.25 -18.21 28.04
CA GLU A 360 -5.58 -18.56 28.53
C GLU A 360 -6.66 -18.20 27.50
N PRO A 361 -7.75 -18.96 27.41
CA PRO A 361 -8.87 -18.61 26.52
C PRO A 361 -9.46 -17.26 26.93
N VAL A 362 -9.54 -16.32 25.98
CA VAL A 362 -10.15 -15.01 26.21
C VAL A 362 -11.57 -15.05 25.68
N ALA A 363 -12.55 -14.92 26.58
CA ALA A 363 -13.96 -14.95 26.22
C ALA A 363 -14.25 -13.89 25.13
N PRO A 364 -14.88 -14.25 24.00
CA PRO A 364 -15.28 -13.27 23.01
C PRO A 364 -16.31 -12.34 23.66
N GLN A 365 -15.94 -11.07 23.89
CA GLN A 365 -16.91 -10.06 24.30
C GLN A 365 -17.95 -9.93 23.17
N ARG A 366 -19.12 -10.56 23.37
CA ARG A 366 -20.33 -10.57 22.52
C ARG A 366 -20.11 -10.12 21.06
N MET A 367 -19.73 -11.04 20.17
CA MET A 367 -19.93 -10.88 18.72
C MET A 367 -21.10 -11.79 18.26
N PRO A 368 -22.28 -11.23 17.93
CA PRO A 368 -23.49 -12.02 17.64
C PRO A 368 -23.63 -12.57 16.21
N VAL A 369 -22.63 -12.43 15.33
CA VAL A 369 -22.79 -12.75 13.89
C VAL A 369 -21.92 -13.92 13.40
N GLN A 370 -20.76 -14.16 14.00
CA GLN A 370 -19.76 -15.10 13.46
C GLN A 370 -20.08 -16.58 13.76
N ALA A 371 -20.68 -16.88 14.90
CA ALA A 371 -21.11 -18.24 15.24
C ALA A 371 -22.19 -18.77 14.27
N ARG A 372 -23.03 -17.88 13.70
CA ARG A 372 -24.02 -18.24 12.68
C ARG A 372 -23.41 -18.69 11.35
N LEU A 373 -22.31 -18.05 10.93
CA LEU A 373 -21.66 -18.39 9.66
C LEU A 373 -20.92 -19.75 9.73
N PHE A 374 -20.44 -20.13 10.91
CA PHE A 374 -19.78 -21.43 11.11
C PHE A 374 -20.77 -22.60 11.13
N GLU A 375 -21.97 -22.41 11.69
CA GLU A 375 -23.07 -23.38 11.60
C GLU A 375 -23.57 -23.54 10.16
N MET A 376 -23.65 -22.45 9.39
CA MET A 376 -24.03 -22.50 7.98
C MET A 376 -22.98 -23.20 7.11
N ALA A 377 -21.69 -23.01 7.38
CA ALA A 377 -20.60 -23.68 6.66
C ALA A 377 -20.44 -25.17 7.01
N ARG A 378 -21.01 -25.65 8.13
CA ARG A 378 -21.07 -27.08 8.48
C ARG A 378 -22.28 -27.81 7.87
N GLY A 379 -23.25 -27.08 7.33
CA GLY A 379 -24.48 -27.61 6.75
C GLY A 379 -24.50 -27.66 5.21
N SER A 380 -23.38 -27.33 4.57
CA SER A 380 -23.10 -27.42 3.12
C SER A 380 -21.83 -28.22 2.91
#